data_AF-X1CDU6-F1
#
_entry.id   AF-X1CDU6-F1
#
_cell.length_a   1.000
_cell.length_b   1.000
_cell.length_c   1.000
_cell.angle_alpha   90.00
_cell.angle_beta   90.00
_cell.angle_gamma   90.00
#
_symmetry.space_group_name_H-M   'P 1'
#
loop_
_entity.id
_entity.type
_entity.pdbx_description
1 polymer ?
#
loop_
_entity_poly.entity_id
_entity_poly.type
_entity_poly.pdbx_seq_one_letter_code
_entity_poly.pdbx_strand_id
1 'polypeptide(L)'
;IIPPEVTALKDTIGLRVPENEIILNILKLLKKEGHLGAIIGTSANYSGEPPCISGDGVAKKILSPIDLILDGGKSKSRLPTTIVECTTVEPKFLRIGKIPEEEILEFLS
;
A
#
# COMPACT_ATOMS: atom_id res chain seq x y z
N ILE A 1 -16.71 -1.38 -10.73
CA ILE A 1 -16.11 -2.67 -11.15
C ILE A 1 -14.63 -2.58 -10.85
N ILE A 2 -14.02 -3.61 -10.24
CA ILE A 2 -12.57 -3.69 -10.05
C ILE A 2 -11.99 -4.52 -11.20
N PRO A 3 -11.00 -4.01 -11.96
CA PRO A 3 -10.37 -4.79 -13.03
C PRO A 3 -9.68 -6.05 -12.49
N PRO A 4 -9.73 -7.19 -13.20
CA PRO A 4 -9.14 -8.45 -12.73
C PRO A 4 -7.63 -8.38 -12.51
N GLU A 5 -6.92 -7.48 -13.18
CA GLU A 5 -5.48 -7.26 -13.03
C GLU A 5 -5.13 -6.76 -11.63
N VAL A 6 -6.05 -6.02 -10.99
CA VAL A 6 -5.85 -5.47 -9.63
C VAL A 6 -5.84 -6.59 -8.59
N THR A 7 -6.67 -7.61 -8.78
CA THR A 7 -6.75 -8.77 -7.87
C THR A 7 -5.84 -9.92 -8.30
N ALA A 8 -5.08 -9.75 -9.39
CA ALA A 8 -4.35 -10.83 -10.04
C ALA A 8 -5.25 -12.05 -10.33
N LEU A 9 -6.45 -11.80 -10.87
CA LEU A 9 -7.48 -12.78 -11.20
C LEU A 9 -8.02 -13.57 -10.00
N LYS A 10 -7.86 -13.06 -8.77
CA LYS A 10 -8.42 -13.65 -7.56
C LYS A 10 -9.78 -13.05 -7.22
N ASP A 11 -10.55 -13.78 -6.42
CA ASP A 11 -11.84 -13.35 -5.88
C ASP A 11 -11.71 -12.35 -4.72
N THR A 12 -10.49 -12.10 -4.24
CA THR A 12 -10.22 -11.26 -3.06
C THR A 12 -9.41 -10.03 -3.44
N ILE A 13 -9.58 -8.94 -2.66
CA ILE A 13 -8.85 -7.69 -2.83
C ILE A 13 -8.21 -7.26 -1.50
N GLY A 14 -6.95 -6.83 -1.56
CA GLY A 14 -6.26 -6.21 -0.42
C GLY A 14 -6.55 -4.71 -0.37
N LEU A 15 -7.01 -4.22 0.78
CA LEU A 15 -7.29 -2.80 1.02
C LEU A 15 -6.41 -2.26 2.15
N ARG A 16 -6.05 -0.97 2.07
CA ARG A 16 -5.32 -0.26 3.12
C ARG A 16 -5.74 1.20 3.15
N VAL A 17 -5.91 1.75 4.35
CA VAL A 17 -5.93 3.20 4.57
C VAL A 17 -4.51 3.64 4.96
N PRO A 18 -3.82 4.44 4.13
CA PRO A 18 -2.45 4.85 4.42
C PRO A 18 -2.39 5.90 5.53
N GLU A 19 -1.49 5.72 6.49
CA GLU A 19 -1.12 6.72 7.50
C GLU A 19 -0.14 7.77 6.88
N ASN A 20 -0.59 8.45 5.83
CA ASN A 20 0.21 9.46 5.11
C ASN A 20 -0.69 10.55 4.54
N GLU A 21 -0.56 11.77 5.08
CA GLU A 21 -1.36 12.94 4.70
C GLU A 21 -1.27 13.30 3.22
N ILE A 22 -0.09 13.16 2.60
CA ILE A 22 0.08 13.45 1.17
C ILE A 22 -0.78 12.50 0.35
N ILE A 23 -0.70 11.19 0.63
CA ILE A 23 -1.51 10.19 -0.07
C ILE A 23 -3.00 10.39 0.19
N LEU A 24 -3.40 10.64 1.44
CA LEU A 24 -4.80 10.90 1.78
C LEU A 24 -5.37 12.12 1.03
N ASN A 25 -4.59 13.18 0.87
CA ASN A 25 -5.01 14.35 0.09
C ASN A 25 -5.13 14.04 -1.41
N ILE A 26 -4.21 13.26 -1.98
CA ILE A 26 -4.33 12.79 -3.37
C ILE A 26 -5.61 11.98 -3.56
N LEU A 27 -5.89 11.02 -2.66
CA LEU A 27 -7.11 10.20 -2.73
C LEU A 27 -8.38 11.05 -2.66
N LYS A 28 -8.41 12.09 -1.81
CA LYS A 28 -9.52 13.06 -1.73
C LYS A 28 -9.68 13.86 -3.02
N LEU A 29 -8.58 14.34 -3.60
CA LEU A 29 -8.60 15.08 -4.87
C LEU A 29 -9.12 14.19 -6.01
N LEU A 30 -8.59 12.97 -6.14
CA LEU A 30 -9.06 12.01 -7.15
C LEU A 30 -10.57 11.75 -7.02
N LYS A 31 -11.06 11.58 -5.78
CA LYS A 31 -12.50 11.41 -5.53
C LYS A 31 -13.32 12.64 -5.95
N LYS A 32 -12.83 13.85 -5.65
CA LYS A 32 -13.49 15.11 -6.01
C LYS A 32 -13.59 15.29 -7.53
N GLU A 33 -12.58 14.86 -8.27
CA GLU A 33 -12.55 14.89 -9.74
C GLU A 33 -13.35 13.74 -10.39
N GLY A 34 -14.11 12.96 -9.61
CA GLY A 34 -15.01 11.92 -10.12
C GLY A 34 -14.35 10.54 -10.31
N HIS A 35 -13.12 10.33 -9.84
CA HIS A 35 -12.48 9.01 -9.82
C HIS A 35 -12.88 8.19 -8.58
N LEU A 36 -12.46 6.92 -8.55
CA LEU A 36 -12.73 5.98 -7.45
C LEU A 36 -12.22 6.47 -6.08
N GLY A 37 -11.22 7.38 -6.06
CA GLY A 37 -10.55 7.79 -4.82
C GLY A 37 -9.67 6.69 -4.23
N ALA A 38 -9.09 5.85 -5.09
CA ALA A 38 -8.20 4.75 -4.73
C ALA A 38 -6.98 4.73 -5.65
N ILE A 39 -5.86 4.21 -5.15
CA ILE A 39 -4.61 4.04 -5.90
C ILE A 39 -4.12 2.61 -5.65
N ILE A 40 -3.73 1.94 -6.72
CA ILE A 40 -3.02 0.66 -6.65
C ILE A 40 -1.55 0.98 -6.38
N GLY A 41 -0.97 0.36 -5.35
CA GLY A 41 0.42 0.61 -4.97
C GLY A 41 1.12 -0.67 -4.55
N THR A 42 2.30 -0.88 -5.10
CA THR A 42 3.29 -1.85 -4.62
C THR A 42 4.45 -1.09 -3.96
N SER A 43 5.40 -1.81 -3.37
CA SER A 43 6.64 -1.19 -2.93
C SER A 43 7.46 -0.71 -4.12
N ALA A 44 8.03 0.50 -4.03
CA ALA A 44 8.83 1.09 -5.11
C ALA A 44 10.23 0.46 -5.15
N ASN A 45 10.36 -0.67 -5.83
CA ASN A 45 11.59 -1.42 -6.05
C ASN A 45 11.47 -2.36 -7.25
N TYR A 46 12.60 -2.81 -7.79
CA TYR A 46 12.61 -4.01 -8.61
C TYR A 46 12.32 -5.25 -7.75
N SER A 47 11.62 -6.22 -8.33
CA SER A 47 11.22 -7.44 -7.64
C SER A 47 12.43 -8.15 -7.02
N GLY A 48 12.32 -8.51 -5.74
CA GLY A 48 13.40 -9.15 -4.97
C GLY A 48 14.34 -8.18 -4.26
N GLU A 49 14.29 -6.87 -4.57
CA GLU A 49 15.17 -5.90 -3.95
C GLU A 49 14.50 -5.13 -2.79
N PRO A 50 15.29 -4.50 -1.89
CA PRO A 50 14.74 -3.66 -0.83
C PRO A 50 13.92 -2.48 -1.38
N PRO A 51 12.81 -2.10 -0.72
CA PRO A 51 11.98 -0.96 -1.12
C PRO A 51 12.74 0.37 -0.99
N CYS A 52 12.52 1.29 -1.94
CA CYS A 52 12.94 2.68 -1.76
C CYS A 52 12.13 3.35 -0.65
N ILE A 53 12.78 4.28 0.05
CA ILE A 53 12.18 5.01 1.18
C ILE A 53 12.14 6.53 0.96
N SER A 54 12.50 7.03 -0.22
CA SER A 54 12.47 8.45 -0.58
C SER A 54 12.30 8.61 -2.09
N GLY A 55 11.82 9.78 -2.54
CA GLY A 55 11.70 10.09 -3.97
C GLY A 55 13.05 10.06 -4.68
N ASP A 56 14.08 10.69 -4.10
CA ASP A 56 15.48 10.58 -4.59
C ASP A 56 15.97 9.13 -4.74
N GLY A 57 15.62 8.26 -3.79
CA GLY A 57 15.97 6.84 -3.85
C GLY A 57 15.26 6.13 -5.00
N VAL A 58 14.00 6.48 -5.27
CA VAL A 58 13.27 5.98 -6.45
C VAL A 58 13.94 6.45 -7.74
N ALA A 59 14.24 7.75 -7.87
CA ALA A 59 14.85 8.33 -9.07
C ALA A 59 16.21 7.71 -9.42
N LYS A 60 17.00 7.33 -8.41
CA LYS A 60 18.31 6.68 -8.60
C LYS A 60 18.21 5.20 -8.93
N LYS A 61 17.18 4.53 -8.41
CA LYS A 61 17.08 3.07 -8.44
C LYS A 61 16.22 2.57 -9.59
N ILE A 62 15.07 3.21 -9.82
CA ILE A 62 14.11 2.80 -10.85
C ILE A 62 14.47 3.54 -12.13
N LEU A 63 15.07 2.81 -13.07
CA LEU A 63 15.51 3.33 -14.37
C LEU A 63 14.44 3.17 -15.47
N SER A 64 13.31 2.53 -15.16
CA SER A 64 12.17 2.49 -16.07
C SER A 64 11.51 3.86 -16.17
N PRO A 65 10.79 4.16 -17.27
CA PRO A 65 10.04 5.40 -17.39
C PRO A 65 9.10 5.62 -16.21
N ILE A 66 9.17 6.81 -15.61
CA ILE A 66 8.28 7.27 -14.54
C ILE A 66 7.76 8.64 -14.97
N ASP A 67 6.45 8.80 -15.07
CA ASP A 67 5.83 10.06 -15.47
C ASP A 67 5.99 11.15 -14.40
N LEU A 68 5.94 10.75 -13.12
CA LEU A 68 6.00 11.67 -11.99
C LEU A 68 6.56 10.98 -10.73
N ILE A 69 7.47 11.68 -10.04
CA ILE A 69 7.88 11.35 -8.67
C ILE A 69 7.40 12.46 -7.75
N LEU A 70 6.54 12.11 -6.79
CA LEU A 70 6.16 13.02 -5.71
C LEU A 70 7.05 12.76 -4.49
N ASP A 71 8.08 13.58 -4.31
CA ASP A 71 9.00 13.43 -3.17
C ASP A 71 8.45 14.08 -1.90
N GLY A 72 7.88 13.25 -1.03
CA GLY A 72 7.43 13.63 0.31
C GLY A 72 8.50 13.49 1.41
N GLY A 73 9.76 13.30 1.03
CA GLY A 73 10.86 13.00 1.95
C GLY A 73 10.96 11.51 2.30
N LYS A 74 11.66 11.20 3.39
CA LYS A 74 11.87 9.81 3.82
C LYS A 74 10.61 9.23 4.48
N SER A 75 10.26 8.00 4.12
CA SER A 75 9.21 7.22 4.78
C SER A 75 9.46 7.10 6.28
N LYS A 76 8.40 7.33 7.10
CA LYS A 76 8.46 7.27 8.57
C LYS A 76 8.78 5.87 9.10
N SER A 77 8.40 4.83 8.37
CA SER A 77 8.66 3.43 8.72
C SER A 77 9.26 2.69 7.53
N ARG A 78 10.14 1.73 7.84
CA ARG A 78 10.70 0.76 6.88
C ARG A 78 10.01 -0.60 6.98
N LEU A 79 9.15 -0.78 7.97
CA LEU A 79 8.44 -2.03 8.18
C LEU A 79 7.31 -2.16 7.15
N PRO A 80 7.12 -3.35 6.55
CA PRO A 80 6.00 -3.58 5.65
C PRO A 80 4.66 -3.48 6.39
N THR A 81 3.57 -3.35 5.64
CA THR A 81 2.21 -3.43 6.21
C THR A 81 1.88 -4.86 6.64
N THR A 82 1.26 -4.99 7.82
CA THR A 82 0.62 -6.23 8.28
C THR A 82 -0.58 -6.55 7.39
N ILE A 83 -0.68 -7.78 6.90
CA ILE A 83 -1.76 -8.22 6.02
C ILE A 83 -2.57 -9.28 6.75
N VAL A 84 -3.86 -9.01 6.92
CA VAL A 84 -4.84 -9.92 7.50
C VAL A 84 -5.86 -10.26 6.42
N GLU A 85 -6.07 -11.56 6.21
CA GLU A 85 -7.15 -12.08 5.38
C GLU A 85 -8.41 -12.19 6.23
N CYS A 86 -9.45 -11.47 5.81
CA CYS A 86 -10.73 -11.34 6.53
C CYS A 86 -11.90 -11.97 5.73
N THR A 87 -11.62 -13.01 4.93
CA THR A 87 -12.63 -13.70 4.11
C THR A 87 -13.42 -14.75 4.90
N THR A 88 -12.92 -15.13 6.07
CA THR A 88 -13.52 -16.07 7.02
C THR A 88 -13.83 -15.38 8.35
N VAL A 89 -14.59 -16.05 9.21
CA VAL A 89 -14.92 -15.54 10.56
C VAL A 89 -13.66 -15.38 11.41
N GLU A 90 -12.76 -16.36 11.36
CA GLU A 90 -11.45 -16.25 11.99
C GLU A 90 -10.48 -15.52 11.06
N PRO A 91 -9.83 -14.42 11.51
CA PRO A 91 -8.86 -13.68 10.72
C PRO A 91 -7.59 -14.52 10.53
N LYS A 92 -7.02 -14.49 9.32
CA LYS A 92 -5.75 -15.17 9.04
C LYS A 92 -4.65 -14.17 8.73
N PHE A 93 -3.57 -14.19 9.51
CA PHE A 93 -2.41 -13.33 9.27
C PHE A 93 -1.57 -13.86 8.11
N LEU A 94 -1.57 -13.13 6.99
CA LEU A 94 -0.77 -13.47 5.80
C LEU A 94 0.66 -12.93 5.88
N ARG A 95 0.86 -11.83 6.60
CA ARG A 95 2.17 -11.23 6.86
C ARG A 95 2.11 -10.33 8.09
N ILE A 96 3.02 -10.51 9.03
CA ILE A 96 3.22 -9.57 10.14
C ILE A 96 4.15 -8.43 9.71
N GLY A 97 3.78 -7.20 10.04
CA GLY A 97 4.47 -5.98 9.61
C GLY A 97 4.51 -4.93 10.73
N LYS A 98 4.26 -3.66 10.38
CA LYS A 98 4.32 -2.53 11.33
C LYS A 98 3.41 -2.73 12.56
N ILE A 99 2.25 -3.34 12.38
CA ILE A 99 1.28 -3.58 13.46
C ILE A 99 1.44 -5.05 13.90
N PRO A 100 1.83 -5.33 15.16
CA PRO A 100 1.94 -6.68 15.68
C PRO A 100 0.61 -7.45 15.64
N GLU A 101 0.70 -8.78 15.72
CA GLU A 101 -0.48 -9.65 15.74
C GLU A 101 -1.32 -9.40 17.01
N GLU A 102 -0.65 -9.25 18.15
CA GLU A 102 -1.28 -9.07 19.45
C GLU A 102 -2.15 -7.81 19.49
N GLU A 103 -1.64 -6.70 18.95
CA GLU A 103 -2.38 -5.43 18.86
C GLU A 103 -3.65 -5.59 18.02
N ILE A 104 -3.61 -6.37 16.93
CA ILE A 104 -4.80 -6.61 16.09
C ILE A 104 -5.81 -7.51 16.81
N LEU A 105 -5.35 -8.57 17.46
CA LEU A 105 -6.21 -9.50 18.20
C LEU A 105 -6.93 -8.82 19.38
N GLU A 106 -6.30 -7.84 20.03
CA GLU A 106 -6.93 -7.02 21.07
C GLU A 106 -8.20 -6.29 20.58
N PHE A 107 -8.27 -5.91 19.30
CA PHE A 107 -9.44 -5.23 18.72
C PHE A 107 -10.49 -6.19 18.13
N LEU A 108 -10.14 -7.46 17.95
CA LEU A 108 -11.04 -8.49 17.40
C LEU A 108 -11.68 -9.39 18.48
N SER A 109 -11.18 -9.28 19.71
CA SER A 109 -11.70 -9.95 20.91
C SER A 109 -12.91 -9.21 21.49
#